data_AF-A0A2R4ZS53-F1
#
_entry.id   AF-A0A2R4ZS53-F1
#
_cell.length_a   1.000
_cell.length_b   1.000
_cell.length_c   1.000
_cell.angle_alpha   90.00
_cell.angle_beta   90.00
_cell.angle_gamma   90.00
#
_symmetry.space_group_name_H-M   'P 1'
#
loop_
_entity.id
_entity.type
_entity.pdbx_description
1 polymer ?
#
loop_
_entity_poly.entity_id
_entity_poly.type
_entity_poly.pdbx_seq_one_letter_code
_entity_poly.pdbx_strand_id
1 'polypeptide(L)'
;MADHPARGRGVLIKTSILLSTIVWILLPLCAIIYAISQTLYLILPLYIFSGDAEGYVGIMSYKLKIFGHDIESPALESLSFLAIPVIISIPTTTVLVITGYLRRKQSSGVLIAIGGSGVAVIASGISLGLRSVASLIADHVARNHGHATTAGYIIFQGSVSTPTLALNMPLIAYVFSLALMILLTIYFIIDYLAKRAEHRSVEHDAPGSY
;
A
#
# COMPACT_ATOMS: atom_id res chain seq x y z
N MET A 1 -11.45 44.58 -28.63
CA MET A 1 -10.47 44.06 -27.64
C MET A 1 -11.11 43.07 -26.64
N ALA A 2 -12.06 42.21 -27.09
CA ALA A 2 -12.89 41.37 -26.20
C ALA A 2 -12.69 39.84 -26.36
N ASP A 3 -11.76 39.38 -27.21
CA ASP A 3 -11.59 37.95 -27.54
C ASP A 3 -10.66 37.16 -26.61
N HIS A 4 -9.92 37.83 -25.72
CA HIS A 4 -8.98 37.15 -24.82
C HIS A 4 -9.61 36.28 -23.71
N PRO A 5 -10.75 36.63 -23.07
CA PRO A 5 -11.30 35.80 -22.00
C PRO A 5 -11.93 34.48 -22.50
N ALA A 6 -12.53 34.48 -23.70
CA ALA A 6 -13.15 33.27 -24.28
C ALA A 6 -12.11 32.21 -24.67
N ARG A 7 -10.95 32.65 -25.21
CA ARG A 7 -9.85 31.76 -25.60
C ARG A 7 -9.17 31.12 -24.38
N GLY A 8 -9.05 31.85 -23.27
CA GLY A 8 -8.53 31.33 -22.00
C GLY A 8 -9.42 30.26 -21.36
N ARG A 9 -10.75 30.41 -21.43
CA ARG A 9 -11.72 29.44 -20.89
C ARG A 9 -11.70 28.11 -21.65
N GLY A 10 -11.67 28.14 -22.98
CA GLY A 10 -11.62 26.94 -23.80
C GLY A 10 -10.34 26.11 -23.58
N VAL A 11 -9.22 26.77 -23.27
CA VAL A 11 -7.97 26.12 -22.88
C VAL A 11 -8.10 25.48 -21.49
N LEU A 12 -8.66 26.21 -20.51
CA LEU A 12 -8.84 25.72 -19.15
C LEU A 12 -9.68 24.43 -19.08
N ILE A 13 -10.80 24.38 -19.81
CA ILE A 13 -11.69 23.21 -19.87
C ILE A 13 -11.00 22.01 -20.54
N LYS A 14 -10.26 22.23 -21.63
CA LYS A 14 -9.50 21.16 -22.27
C LYS A 14 -8.39 20.61 -21.36
N THR A 15 -7.70 21.50 -20.63
CA THR A 15 -6.66 21.09 -19.69
C THR A 15 -7.21 20.32 -18.49
N SER A 16 -8.37 20.70 -17.95
CA SER A 16 -8.99 19.98 -16.82
C SER A 16 -9.45 18.58 -17.21
N ILE A 17 -10.01 18.41 -18.41
CA ILE A 17 -10.39 17.09 -18.95
C ILE A 17 -9.16 16.19 -19.13
N LEU A 18 -8.08 16.75 -19.69
CA LEU A 18 -6.83 16.01 -19.88
C LEU A 18 -6.24 15.56 -18.54
N LEU A 19 -6.10 16.47 -17.58
CA LEU A 19 -5.57 16.18 -16.25
C LEU A 19 -6.42 15.16 -15.50
N SER A 20 -7.75 15.30 -15.54
CA SER A 20 -8.69 14.33 -14.95
C SER A 20 -8.51 12.93 -15.55
N THR A 21 -8.34 12.84 -16.88
CA THR A 21 -8.11 11.57 -17.56
C THR A 21 -6.79 10.92 -17.13
N ILE A 22 -5.72 11.70 -16.99
CA ILE A 22 -4.43 11.22 -16.50
C ILE A 22 -4.57 10.66 -15.07
N VAL A 23 -5.25 11.36 -14.17
CA VAL A 23 -5.47 10.90 -12.80
C VAL A 23 -6.20 9.54 -12.79
N TRP A 24 -7.25 9.42 -13.60
CA TRP A 24 -8.00 8.16 -13.71
C TRP A 24 -7.17 6.99 -14.26
N ILE A 25 -6.19 7.24 -15.12
CA ILE A 25 -5.27 6.20 -15.61
C ILE A 25 -4.22 5.83 -14.54
N LEU A 26 -3.76 6.80 -13.76
CA LEU A 26 -2.76 6.57 -12.71
C LEU A 26 -3.33 5.80 -11.51
N LEU A 27 -4.60 5.98 -11.17
CA LEU A 27 -5.25 5.25 -10.06
C LEU A 27 -5.12 3.72 -10.17
N PRO A 28 -5.55 3.05 -11.25
CA PRO A 28 -5.40 1.60 -11.38
C PRO A 28 -3.94 1.16 -11.44
N LEU A 29 -3.05 1.97 -12.03
CA LEU A 29 -1.60 1.68 -12.03
C LEU A 29 -1.05 1.63 -10.59
N CYS A 30 -1.38 2.63 -9.76
CA CYS A 30 -0.99 2.65 -8.36
C CYS A 30 -1.59 1.48 -7.58
N ALA A 31 -2.84 1.10 -7.85
CA ALA A 31 -3.48 -0.04 -7.21
C ALA A 31 -2.81 -1.38 -7.56
N ILE A 32 -2.37 -1.55 -8.81
CA ILE A 32 -1.62 -2.74 -9.26
C ILE A 32 -0.26 -2.80 -8.56
N ILE A 33 0.48 -1.69 -8.50
CA ILE A 33 1.78 -1.67 -7.84
C ILE A 33 1.63 -1.94 -6.33
N TYR A 34 0.60 -1.37 -5.70
CA TYR A 34 0.22 -1.69 -4.32
C TYR A 34 -0.02 -3.20 -4.13
N ALA A 35 -0.86 -3.80 -4.98
CA ALA A 35 -1.22 -5.21 -4.92
C ALA A 35 -0.01 -6.13 -5.09
N ILE A 36 0.85 -5.86 -6.07
CA ILE A 36 2.08 -6.62 -6.31
C ILE A 36 3.01 -6.51 -5.11
N SER A 37 3.21 -5.30 -4.58
CA SER A 37 4.10 -5.07 -3.43
C SER A 37 3.62 -5.84 -2.19
N GLN A 38 2.33 -5.78 -1.86
CA GLN A 38 1.76 -6.54 -0.75
C GLN A 38 1.84 -8.06 -0.98
N THR A 39 1.62 -8.52 -2.21
CA THR A 39 1.73 -9.95 -2.56
C THR A 39 3.16 -10.46 -2.36
N LEU A 40 4.15 -9.71 -2.86
CA LEU A 40 5.56 -10.03 -2.66
C LEU A 40 5.95 -10.02 -1.18
N TYR A 41 5.45 -9.06 -0.41
CA TYR A 41 5.66 -8.99 1.04
C TYR A 41 5.17 -10.25 1.78
N LEU A 42 4.01 -10.79 1.38
CA LEU A 42 3.40 -11.93 2.05
C LEU A 42 4.07 -13.27 1.71
N ILE A 43 4.54 -13.43 0.48
CA ILE A 43 5.03 -14.71 -0.06
C ILE A 43 6.54 -14.86 0.11
N LEU A 44 7.30 -13.78 -0.01
CA LEU A 44 8.75 -13.86 0.06
C LEU A 44 9.26 -13.96 1.51
N PRO A 45 10.38 -14.66 1.75
CA PRO A 45 11.02 -14.68 3.06
C PRO A 45 11.46 -13.26 3.43
N LEU A 46 11.22 -12.83 4.67
CA LEU A 46 11.64 -11.53 5.18
C LEU A 46 13.08 -11.57 5.72
N TYR A 47 13.42 -12.67 6.38
CA TYR A 47 14.73 -12.91 6.97
C TYR A 47 15.22 -14.30 6.62
N ILE A 48 16.52 -14.40 6.36
CA ILE A 48 17.23 -15.67 6.18
C ILE A 48 18.25 -15.78 7.32
N PHE A 49 18.26 -16.93 7.99
CA PHE A 49 19.14 -17.22 9.12
C PHE A 49 20.21 -18.23 8.71
N SER A 50 21.44 -18.00 9.18
CA SER A 50 22.56 -18.93 9.08
C SER A 50 23.37 -19.00 10.38
N GLY A 51 23.97 -20.17 10.65
CA GLY A 51 24.71 -20.45 11.88
C GLY A 51 23.96 -21.44 12.77
N ASP A 52 23.86 -21.15 14.06
CA ASP A 52 23.19 -22.00 15.04
C ASP A 52 21.69 -22.15 14.77
N ALA A 53 21.08 -21.12 14.19
CA ALA A 53 19.76 -21.16 13.58
C ALA A 53 19.89 -21.08 12.05
N GLU A 54 19.24 -22.00 11.35
CA GLU A 54 19.22 -22.08 9.90
C GLU A 54 17.78 -22.03 9.37
N GLY A 55 17.59 -21.31 8.27
CA GLY A 55 16.33 -21.31 7.52
C GLY A 55 15.83 -19.90 7.23
N TYR A 56 14.51 -19.72 7.21
CA TYR A 56 13.88 -18.46 6.84
C TYR A 56 12.62 -18.17 7.66
N VAL A 57 12.35 -16.88 7.81
CA VAL A 57 11.12 -16.36 8.41
C VAL A 57 10.44 -15.45 7.38
N GLY A 58 9.22 -15.81 6.99
CA GLY A 58 8.28 -15.00 6.22
C GLY A 58 6.99 -14.76 7.00
N ILE A 59 6.03 -14.07 6.38
CA ILE A 59 4.71 -13.82 6.99
C ILE A 59 3.81 -15.05 6.88
N MET A 60 3.73 -15.65 5.70
CA MET A 60 2.85 -16.78 5.43
C MET A 60 3.53 -18.14 5.58
N SER A 61 4.86 -18.15 5.61
CA SER A 61 5.64 -19.38 5.76
C SER A 61 6.92 -19.10 6.53
N TYR A 62 7.33 -20.09 7.31
CA TYR A 62 8.62 -20.09 7.97
C TYR A 62 9.17 -21.52 7.97
N LYS A 63 10.48 -21.63 8.02
CA LYS A 63 11.18 -22.88 8.28
C LYS A 63 12.40 -22.54 9.09
N LEU A 64 12.44 -22.92 10.35
CA LEU A 64 13.55 -22.63 11.25
C LEU A 64 14.05 -23.92 11.88
N LYS A 65 15.36 -24.14 11.78
CA LYS A 65 16.09 -25.19 12.48
C LYS A 65 17.04 -24.56 13.46
N ILE A 66 17.06 -25.01 14.70
CA ILE A 66 18.09 -24.63 15.67
C ILE A 66 18.83 -25.90 16.08
N PHE A 67 20.17 -25.87 15.98
CA PHE A 67 21.03 -27.04 16.24
C PHE A 67 20.56 -28.33 15.52
N GLY A 68 20.04 -28.19 14.30
CA GLY A 68 19.56 -29.31 13.48
C GLY A 68 18.15 -29.82 13.78
N HIS A 69 17.48 -29.29 14.81
CA HIS A 69 16.09 -29.63 15.14
C HIS A 69 15.11 -28.59 14.59
N ASP A 70 14.05 -29.06 13.92
CA ASP A 70 12.96 -28.19 13.47
C ASP A 70 12.23 -27.59 14.68
N ILE A 71 11.92 -26.31 14.59
CA ILE A 71 11.22 -25.58 15.66
C ILE A 71 9.91 -25.03 15.15
N GLU A 72 8.89 -25.34 15.93
CA GLU A 72 7.57 -24.74 15.81
C GLU A 72 7.51 -23.53 16.74
N SER A 73 7.15 -22.37 16.18
CA SER A 73 7.00 -21.13 16.93
C SER A 73 5.56 -20.64 16.78
N PRO A 74 4.75 -20.71 17.85
CA PRO A 74 3.39 -20.18 17.83
C PRO A 74 3.33 -18.69 17.47
N ALA A 75 4.39 -17.93 17.80
CA ALA A 75 4.51 -16.53 17.42
C ALA A 75 4.66 -16.35 15.90
N LEU A 76 5.46 -17.18 15.24
CA LEU A 76 5.61 -17.16 13.77
C LEU A 76 4.33 -17.63 13.07
N GLU A 77 3.64 -18.63 13.62
CA GLU A 77 2.35 -19.07 13.10
C GLU A 77 1.29 -17.98 13.20
N SER A 78 1.27 -17.22 14.29
CA SER A 78 0.33 -16.12 14.50
C SER A 78 0.46 -14.99 13.46
N LEU A 79 1.64 -14.80 12.85
CA LEU A 79 1.84 -13.79 11.79
C LEU A 79 0.93 -14.02 10.59
N SER A 80 0.71 -15.28 10.22
CA SER A 80 -0.15 -15.64 9.09
C SER A 80 -1.62 -15.24 9.33
N PHE A 81 -2.10 -15.38 10.57
CA PHE A 81 -3.44 -14.95 10.97
C PHE A 81 -3.56 -13.43 11.02
N LEU A 82 -2.55 -12.75 11.55
CA LEU A 82 -2.49 -11.29 11.58
C LEU A 82 -2.39 -10.66 10.18
N ALA A 83 -1.95 -11.43 9.18
CA ALA A 83 -1.87 -11.02 7.78
C ALA A 83 -3.18 -11.13 7.00
N ILE A 84 -4.22 -11.80 7.54
CA ILE A 84 -5.51 -11.98 6.85
C ILE A 84 -6.12 -10.65 6.36
N PRO A 85 -6.17 -9.56 7.15
CA PRO A 85 -6.68 -8.28 6.67
C PRO A 85 -5.88 -7.73 5.47
N VAL A 86 -4.57 -7.95 5.45
CA VAL A 86 -3.69 -7.54 4.33
C VAL A 86 -4.01 -8.37 3.10
N ILE A 87 -4.18 -9.69 3.24
CA ILE A 87 -4.55 -10.60 2.14
C ILE A 87 -5.87 -10.16 1.50
N ILE A 88 -6.89 -9.88 2.31
CA ILE A 88 -8.22 -9.46 1.83
C ILE A 88 -8.12 -8.08 1.15
N SER A 89 -7.27 -7.18 1.65
CA SER A 89 -7.13 -5.83 1.10
C SER A 89 -6.65 -5.81 -0.35
N ILE A 90 -5.87 -6.80 -0.79
CA ILE A 90 -5.29 -6.85 -2.13
C ILE A 90 -6.38 -6.92 -3.22
N PRO A 91 -7.25 -7.94 -3.25
CA PRO A 91 -8.33 -8.01 -4.21
C PRO A 91 -9.36 -6.90 -3.99
N THR A 92 -9.70 -6.56 -2.74
CA THR A 92 -10.70 -5.53 -2.45
C THR A 92 -10.28 -4.16 -2.99
N THR A 93 -9.06 -3.72 -2.70
CA THR A 93 -8.52 -2.44 -3.22
C THR A 93 -8.52 -2.43 -4.75
N THR A 94 -7.97 -3.49 -5.36
CA THR A 94 -7.81 -3.60 -6.81
C THR A 94 -9.16 -3.55 -7.52
N VAL A 95 -10.12 -4.36 -7.05
CA VAL A 95 -11.48 -4.41 -7.62
C VAL A 95 -12.20 -3.08 -7.46
N LEU A 96 -12.15 -2.46 -6.28
CA LEU A 96 -12.82 -1.19 -6.05
C LEU A 96 -12.22 -0.06 -6.89
N VAL A 97 -10.89 0.07 -6.94
CA VAL A 97 -10.24 1.13 -7.75
C VAL A 97 -10.51 0.92 -9.24
N ILE A 98 -10.44 -0.30 -9.76
CA ILE A 98 -10.76 -0.59 -11.16
C ILE A 98 -12.25 -0.34 -11.45
N THR A 99 -13.14 -0.75 -10.55
CA THR A 99 -14.58 -0.50 -10.69
C THR A 99 -14.87 1.00 -10.70
N GLY A 100 -14.21 1.76 -9.82
CA GLY A 100 -14.29 3.22 -9.80
C GLY A 100 -13.83 3.84 -11.11
N TYR A 101 -12.72 3.36 -11.68
CA TYR A 101 -12.22 3.77 -13.00
C TYR A 101 -13.21 3.50 -14.13
N LEU A 102 -13.81 2.31 -14.17
CA LEU A 102 -14.80 1.94 -15.17
C LEU A 102 -16.08 2.78 -15.05
N ARG A 103 -16.44 3.18 -13.81
CA ARG A 103 -17.61 4.01 -13.52
C ARG A 103 -17.27 5.50 -13.33
N ARG A 104 -16.10 5.97 -13.79
CA ARG A 104 -15.60 7.34 -13.54
C ARG A 104 -16.51 8.49 -13.95
N LYS A 105 -17.44 8.25 -14.88
CA LYS A 105 -18.44 9.24 -15.33
C LYS A 105 -19.64 9.35 -14.39
N GLN A 106 -19.77 8.47 -13.41
CA GLN A 106 -20.83 8.42 -12.43
C GLN A 106 -20.28 8.85 -11.07
N SER A 107 -21.07 9.61 -10.29
CA SER A 107 -20.70 10.01 -8.92
C SER A 107 -20.35 8.80 -8.03
N SER A 108 -21.06 7.67 -8.24
CA SER A 108 -20.78 6.40 -7.58
C SER A 108 -19.37 5.86 -7.85
N GLY A 109 -18.80 6.09 -9.05
CA GLY A 109 -17.45 5.62 -9.39
C GLY A 109 -16.36 6.26 -8.55
N VAL A 110 -16.47 7.56 -8.26
CA VAL A 110 -15.53 8.29 -7.40
C VAL A 110 -15.59 7.76 -5.97
N LEU A 111 -16.80 7.56 -5.43
CA LEU A 111 -16.99 7.03 -4.08
C LEU A 111 -16.42 5.61 -3.92
N ILE A 112 -16.60 4.75 -4.93
CA ILE A 112 -16.03 3.40 -4.94
C ILE A 112 -14.49 3.46 -4.93
N ALA A 113 -13.89 4.36 -5.73
CA ALA A 113 -12.43 4.53 -5.76
C ALA A 113 -11.87 5.04 -4.43
N ILE A 114 -12.59 5.95 -3.74
CA ILE A 114 -12.24 6.40 -2.38
C ILE A 114 -12.28 5.22 -1.40
N GLY A 115 -13.35 4.42 -1.44
CA GLY A 115 -13.47 3.23 -0.59
C GLY A 115 -12.30 2.26 -0.77
N GLY A 116 -11.93 1.97 -2.02
CA GLY A 116 -10.76 1.13 -2.33
C GLY A 116 -9.44 1.73 -1.82
N SER A 117 -9.25 3.05 -1.99
CA SER A 117 -8.06 3.75 -1.54
C SER A 117 -7.95 3.78 0.00
N GLY A 118 -9.07 3.95 0.70
CA GLY A 118 -9.12 3.89 2.16
C GLY A 118 -8.74 2.51 2.71
N VAL A 119 -9.23 1.43 2.10
CA VAL A 119 -8.84 0.06 2.45
C VAL A 119 -7.33 -0.14 2.28
N ALA A 120 -6.74 0.36 1.19
CA ALA A 120 -5.31 0.27 0.92
C ALA A 120 -4.46 0.95 2.01
N VAL A 121 -4.87 2.14 2.46
CA VAL A 121 -4.15 2.90 3.51
C VAL A 121 -4.19 2.15 4.84
N ILE A 122 -5.36 1.67 5.24
CA ILE A 122 -5.53 0.91 6.49
C ILE A 122 -4.67 -0.36 6.45
N ALA A 123 -4.77 -1.14 5.38
CA ALA A 123 -4.01 -2.37 5.24
C ALA A 123 -2.50 -2.14 5.16
N SER A 124 -2.04 -1.04 4.54
CA SER A 124 -0.62 -0.66 4.55
C SER A 124 -0.11 -0.36 5.97
N GLY A 125 -0.93 0.28 6.80
CA GLY A 125 -0.62 0.49 8.21
C GLY A 125 -0.45 -0.83 8.97
N ILE A 126 -1.34 -1.81 8.71
CA ILE A 126 -1.23 -3.16 9.27
C ILE A 126 0.06 -3.86 8.80
N SER A 127 0.39 -3.79 7.49
CA SER A 127 1.63 -4.38 6.95
C SER A 127 2.90 -3.78 7.58
N LEU A 128 2.93 -2.48 7.87
CA LEU A 128 4.03 -1.84 8.58
C LEU A 128 4.14 -2.32 10.04
N GLY A 129 3.00 -2.55 10.70
CA GLY A 129 2.93 -3.18 12.02
C GLY A 129 3.48 -4.61 12.00
N LEU A 130 3.01 -5.44 11.06
CA LEU A 130 3.48 -6.82 10.85
C LEU A 130 4.99 -6.89 10.62
N ARG A 131 5.54 -5.98 9.82
CA ARG A 131 6.98 -5.86 9.61
C ARG A 131 7.73 -5.66 10.93
N SER A 132 7.22 -4.82 11.80
CA SER A 132 7.83 -4.52 13.10
C SER A 132 7.80 -5.74 14.03
N VAL A 133 6.66 -6.45 14.06
CA VAL A 133 6.52 -7.70 14.83
C VAL A 133 7.48 -8.78 14.30
N ALA A 134 7.54 -8.98 12.98
CA ALA A 134 8.45 -9.94 12.37
C ALA A 134 9.93 -9.61 12.65
N SER A 135 10.30 -8.32 12.64
CA SER A 135 11.64 -7.87 13.03
C SER A 135 11.96 -8.22 14.48
N LEU A 136 11.02 -7.99 15.40
CA LEU A 136 11.22 -8.27 16.82
C LEU A 136 11.38 -9.77 17.08
N ILE A 137 10.59 -10.61 16.39
CA ILE A 137 10.75 -12.07 16.46
C ILE A 137 12.11 -12.49 15.90
N ALA A 138 12.52 -11.94 14.75
CA ALA A 138 13.81 -12.24 14.14
C ALA A 138 15.00 -11.85 15.04
N ASP A 139 14.93 -10.69 15.68
CA ASP A 139 15.91 -10.24 16.67
C ASP A 139 15.97 -11.17 17.88
N HIS A 140 14.82 -11.65 18.36
CA HIS A 140 14.77 -12.59 19.48
C HIS A 140 15.40 -13.93 19.11
N VAL A 141 15.12 -14.44 17.91
CA VAL A 141 15.74 -15.67 17.38
C VAL A 141 17.26 -15.48 17.23
N ALA A 142 17.73 -14.37 16.68
CA ALA A 142 19.16 -14.14 16.50
C ALA A 142 19.94 -14.01 17.83
N ARG A 143 19.32 -13.50 18.89
CA ARG A 143 20.01 -13.13 20.14
C ARG A 143 19.88 -14.15 21.27
N ASN A 144 18.85 -15.01 21.28
CA ASN A 144 18.50 -15.82 22.47
C ASN A 144 18.42 -17.32 22.16
N HIS A 145 19.55 -17.99 21.95
CA HIS A 145 19.62 -19.46 21.97
C HIS A 145 20.65 -19.93 23.01
N GLY A 146 20.19 -20.14 24.23
CA GLY A 146 20.92 -20.86 25.26
C GLY A 146 20.54 -22.34 25.24
N HIS A 147 21.51 -23.23 25.45
CA HIS A 147 21.25 -24.65 25.72
C HIS A 147 21.49 -24.95 27.19
N ALA A 148 20.50 -25.59 27.83
CA ALA A 148 20.66 -26.17 29.15
C ALA A 148 21.33 -27.53 28.99
N THR A 149 22.58 -27.65 29.44
CA THR A 149 23.29 -28.93 29.52
C THR A 149 23.38 -29.40 30.96
N THR A 150 23.67 -30.69 31.18
CA THR A 150 23.96 -31.24 32.51
C THR A 150 25.17 -30.57 33.22
N ALA A 151 25.96 -29.75 32.50
CA ALA A 151 27.10 -29.00 33.01
C ALA A 151 26.83 -27.49 33.24
N GLY A 152 25.59 -27.01 33.03
CA GLY A 152 25.20 -25.60 33.14
C GLY A 152 24.64 -25.00 31.85
N TYR A 153 24.37 -23.69 31.88
CA TYR A 153 23.90 -22.93 30.71
C TYR A 153 25.08 -22.53 29.84
N ILE A 154 25.04 -22.90 28.56
CA ILE A 154 26.00 -22.43 27.55
C ILE A 154 25.29 -21.41 26.66
N ILE A 155 25.88 -20.21 26.56
CA ILE A 155 25.45 -19.13 25.66
C ILE A 155 26.33 -19.22 24.41
N PHE A 156 25.76 -19.60 23.27
CA PHE A 156 26.46 -19.57 21.99
C PHE A 156 26.29 -18.19 21.32
N GLN A 157 27.34 -17.72 20.63
CA GLN A 157 27.33 -16.42 19.96
C GLN A 157 26.48 -16.50 18.68
N GLY A 158 25.21 -16.13 18.82
CA GLY A 158 24.31 -15.47 17.86
C GLY A 158 24.30 -15.93 16.40
N SER A 159 23.14 -16.37 15.93
CA SER A 159 22.85 -16.59 14.51
C SER A 159 22.87 -15.26 13.73
N VAL A 160 23.32 -15.31 12.46
CA VAL A 160 23.26 -14.13 11.58
C VAL A 160 21.90 -14.07 10.92
N SER A 161 21.14 -12.99 11.18
CA SER A 161 19.89 -12.69 10.48
C SER A 161 20.15 -11.74 9.31
N THR A 162 19.88 -12.17 8.08
CA THR A 162 19.99 -11.33 6.89
C THR A 162 18.60 -10.89 6.41
N PRO A 163 18.29 -9.58 6.41
CA PRO A 163 17.03 -9.08 5.86
C PRO A 163 17.02 -9.20 4.33
N THR A 164 15.87 -9.52 3.76
CA THR A 164 15.69 -9.59 2.30
C THR A 164 15.05 -8.30 1.76
N LEU A 165 15.00 -8.18 0.42
CA LEU A 165 14.28 -7.09 -0.27
C LEU A 165 12.78 -7.04 0.08
N ALA A 166 12.18 -8.16 0.49
CA ALA A 166 10.78 -8.24 0.86
C ALA A 166 10.44 -7.35 2.08
N LEU A 167 11.44 -7.08 2.94
CA LEU A 167 11.28 -6.23 4.11
C LEU A 167 10.90 -4.78 3.76
N ASN A 168 11.23 -4.31 2.55
CA ASN A 168 10.92 -2.96 2.08
C ASN A 168 9.58 -2.85 1.35
N MET A 169 8.97 -3.99 0.97
CA MET A 169 7.72 -4.02 0.21
C MET A 169 6.53 -3.35 0.93
N PRO A 170 6.36 -3.44 2.27
CA PRO A 170 5.32 -2.69 2.98
C PRO A 170 5.45 -1.18 2.85
N LEU A 171 6.68 -0.66 2.78
CA LEU A 171 6.91 0.78 2.63
C LEU A 171 6.56 1.24 1.21
N ILE A 172 6.89 0.43 0.20
CA ILE A 172 6.47 0.68 -1.19
C ILE A 172 4.93 0.66 -1.26
N ALA A 173 4.28 -0.37 -0.71
CA ALA A 173 2.82 -0.46 -0.65
C ALA A 173 2.20 0.78 0.04
N TYR A 174 2.78 1.22 1.15
CA TYR A 174 2.33 2.42 1.86
C TYR A 174 2.40 3.68 0.99
N VAL A 175 3.53 3.93 0.32
CA VAL A 175 3.69 5.08 -0.59
C VAL A 175 2.63 5.06 -1.70
N PHE A 176 2.38 3.90 -2.31
CA PHE A 176 1.36 3.79 -3.35
C PHE A 176 -0.07 3.90 -2.82
N SER A 177 -0.33 3.46 -1.57
CA SER A 177 -1.63 3.68 -0.92
C SER A 177 -1.91 5.16 -0.67
N LEU A 178 -0.89 5.93 -0.27
CA LEU A 178 -1.00 7.38 -0.13
C LEU A 178 -1.17 8.07 -1.49
N ALA A 179 -0.44 7.59 -2.51
CA ALA A 179 -0.58 8.11 -3.87
C ALA A 179 -2.00 7.99 -4.39
N LEU A 180 -2.72 6.89 -4.10
CA LEU A 180 -4.13 6.73 -4.45
C LEU A 180 -5.00 7.86 -3.86
N MET A 181 -4.83 8.17 -2.56
CA MET A 181 -5.56 9.25 -1.89
C MET A 181 -5.19 10.64 -2.40
N ILE A 182 -3.91 10.87 -2.69
CA ILE A 182 -3.42 12.13 -3.26
C ILE A 182 -3.99 12.34 -4.66
N LEU A 183 -3.97 11.32 -5.51
CA LEU A 183 -4.55 11.36 -6.85
C LEU A 183 -6.04 11.69 -6.81
N LEU A 184 -6.81 11.06 -5.91
CA LEU A 184 -8.22 11.40 -5.72
C LEU A 184 -8.43 12.84 -5.26
N THR A 185 -7.56 13.34 -4.37
CA THR A 185 -7.61 14.73 -3.91
C THR A 185 -7.32 15.71 -5.06
N ILE A 186 -6.32 15.41 -5.88
CA ILE A 186 -6.00 16.18 -7.10
C ILE A 186 -7.20 16.18 -8.06
N TYR A 187 -7.87 15.02 -8.25
CA TYR A 187 -9.09 14.94 -9.05
C TYR A 187 -10.19 15.88 -8.52
N PHE A 188 -10.45 15.89 -7.20
CA PHE A 188 -11.44 16.80 -6.61
C PHE A 188 -11.08 18.27 -6.81
N ILE A 189 -9.81 18.63 -6.69
CA ILE A 189 -9.34 20.00 -6.94
C ILE A 189 -9.59 20.39 -8.41
N ILE A 190 -9.27 19.51 -9.35
CA ILE A 190 -9.49 19.75 -10.78
C ILE A 190 -10.99 19.90 -11.08
N ASP A 191 -11.83 19.00 -10.55
CA ASP A 191 -13.29 19.02 -10.75
C ASP A 191 -13.92 20.29 -10.16
N TYR A 192 -13.51 20.68 -8.95
CA TYR A 192 -13.96 21.91 -8.30
C TYR A 192 -13.59 23.17 -9.11
N LEU A 193 -12.34 23.26 -9.57
CA LEU A 193 -11.89 24.40 -10.38
C LEU A 193 -12.61 24.48 -11.72
N ALA A 194 -12.88 23.33 -12.37
CA ALA A 194 -13.63 23.26 -13.61
C ALA A 194 -15.08 23.76 -13.43
N LYS A 195 -15.79 23.24 -12.42
CA LYS A 195 -17.17 23.67 -12.11
C LYS A 195 -17.25 25.14 -11.73
N ARG A 196 -16.28 25.66 -10.97
CA ARG A 196 -16.22 27.08 -10.60
C ARG A 196 -16.03 27.97 -11.83
N ALA A 197 -15.22 27.54 -12.80
CA ALA A 197 -15.03 28.27 -14.05
C ALA A 197 -16.31 28.31 -14.90
N GLU A 198 -17.08 27.22 -14.89
CA GLU A 198 -18.37 27.10 -15.58
C GLU A 198 -19.46 27.98 -14.94
N HIS A 199 -19.59 27.99 -13.61
CA HIS A 199 -20.55 28.87 -12.93
C HIS A 199 -20.30 30.36 -13.19
N ARG A 200 -19.03 30.80 -13.19
CA ARG A 200 -18.67 32.19 -13.52
C ARG A 200 -18.98 32.56 -14.98
N SER A 201 -19.06 31.61 -15.90
CA SER A 201 -19.52 31.92 -17.26
C SER A 201 -21.03 32.19 -17.33
N VAL A 202 -21.84 31.43 -16.59
CA VAL A 202 -23.30 31.58 -16.60
C VAL A 202 -23.75 32.91 -15.98
N GLU A 203 -23.08 33.39 -14.93
CA GLU A 203 -23.37 34.71 -14.33
C GLU A 203 -23.01 35.87 -15.27
N HIS A 204 -21.96 35.74 -16.08
CA HIS A 204 -21.53 36.80 -17.00
C HIS A 204 -22.36 36.84 -18.30
N ASP A 205 -22.99 35.72 -18.68
CA ASP A 205 -23.85 35.61 -19.86
C ASP A 205 -25.35 35.75 -19.52
N ALA A 206 -25.70 36.04 -18.26
CA ALA A 206 -27.08 36.28 -17.84
C ALA A 206 -27.61 37.61 -18.43
N PRO A 207 -28.81 37.63 -19.03
CA PRO A 207 -29.40 38.85 -19.61
C PRO A 207 -29.72 39.84 -18.49
N GLY A 208 -28.92 40.91 -18.40
CA GLY A 208 -29.07 41.96 -17.37
C GLY A 208 -27.78 42.35 -16.65
N SER A 209 -26.63 41.75 -16.95
CA SER A 209 -25.33 42.17 -16.40
C SER A 209 -24.72 43.35 -17.18
N TYR A 210 -25.22 44.55 -16.89
CA TYR A 210 -24.49 45.82 -17.09
C TYR A 210 -24.53 46.62 -15.79
#